data_AF-A0A0F9P2Y4-F1
#
_entry.id   AF-A0A0F9P2Y4-F1
#
_cell.length_a   1.000
_cell.length_b   1.000
_cell.length_c   1.000
_cell.angle_alpha   90.00
_cell.angle_beta   90.00
_cell.angle_gamma   90.00
#
_symmetry.space_group_name_H-M   'P 1'
#
loop_
_entity.id
_entity.type
_entity.pdbx_description
1 polymer ?
#
loop_
_entity_poly.entity_id
_entity_poly.type
_entity_poly.pdbx_seq_one_letter_code
_entity_poly.pdbx_strand_id
1 'polypeptide(L)'
;MQFFEELTKYKGYREPLWETTAVLAYEVGRMLEHAMYLKWKPDDSKARLGFYKSELMDALAQLELICESLGVDFDEWKEMGIEKAMERFTKKEIKL
;
A
#
# COMPACT_ATOMS: atom_id res chain seq x y z
N MET A 1 11.97 -1.29 25.06
CA MET A 1 12.23 -2.64 24.54
C MET A 1 10.93 -3.42 24.40
N GLN A 2 10.12 -3.51 25.46
CA GLN A 2 8.80 -4.16 25.48
C GLN A 2 7.82 -3.67 24.38
N PHE A 3 7.76 -2.36 24.11
CA PHE A 3 6.91 -1.79 23.04
C PHE A 3 7.28 -2.29 21.63
N PHE A 4 8.58 -2.46 21.35
CA PHE A 4 9.03 -2.97 20.04
C PHE A 4 8.82 -4.48 19.93
N GLU A 5 8.92 -5.21 21.04
CA GLU A 5 8.64 -6.65 21.08
C GLU A 5 7.14 -6.94 20.86
N GLU A 6 6.24 -6.09 21.33
CA GLU A 6 4.79 -6.21 21.09
C GLU A 6 4.41 -6.01 19.60
N LEU A 7 5.15 -5.17 18.87
CA LEU A 7 5.01 -4.99 17.43
C LEU A 7 5.48 -6.21 16.62
N THR A 8 6.09 -7.23 17.24
CA THR A 8 6.77 -8.36 16.58
C THR A 8 6.14 -9.74 16.81
N LYS A 9 4.95 -9.88 17.44
CA LYS A 9 4.30 -11.21 17.57
C LYS A 9 2.89 -11.35 16.97
N TYR A 10 2.79 -12.03 15.82
CA TYR A 10 1.59 -12.75 15.37
C TYR A 10 1.99 -14.02 14.63
N LYS A 11 1.24 -15.11 14.83
CA LYS A 11 1.22 -16.34 14.00
C LYS A 11 2.57 -16.93 13.55
N GLY A 12 3.63 -16.80 14.35
CA GLY A 12 4.89 -17.55 14.14
C GLY A 12 5.85 -16.99 13.07
N TYR A 13 5.52 -15.86 12.44
CA TYR A 13 6.43 -15.07 11.62
C TYR A 13 6.10 -13.60 11.86
N ARG A 14 7.07 -12.77 12.23
CA ARG A 14 6.86 -11.32 12.18
C ARG A 14 8.18 -10.60 11.97
N GLU A 15 8.32 -10.08 10.76
CA GLU A 15 9.14 -8.91 10.52
C GLU A 15 8.60 -7.77 11.40
N PRO A 16 9.45 -6.99 12.09
CA PRO A 16 9.05 -5.78 12.78
C PRO A 16 8.19 -4.85 11.91
N LEU A 17 7.24 -4.11 12.51
CA LEU A 17 6.38 -3.15 11.80
C LEU A 17 7.15 -2.23 10.82
N TRP A 18 8.36 -1.81 11.18
CA TRP A 18 9.20 -0.96 10.33
C TRP A 18 9.71 -1.68 9.07
N GLU A 19 10.04 -2.97 9.16
CA GLU A 19 10.40 -3.80 8.00
C GLU A 19 9.18 -3.95 7.08
N THR A 20 8.03 -4.27 7.67
CA THR A 20 6.79 -4.42 6.92
C THR A 20 6.42 -3.12 6.18
N THR A 21 6.62 -1.99 6.84
CA THR A 21 6.42 -0.65 6.24
C THR A 21 7.45 -0.32 5.16
N ALA A 22 8.71 -0.73 5.32
CA ALA A 22 9.75 -0.53 4.32
C ALA A 22 9.46 -1.33 3.03
N VAL A 23 9.00 -2.57 3.17
CA VAL A 23 8.55 -3.40 2.04
C VAL A 23 7.34 -2.77 1.36
N LEU A 24 6.36 -2.25 2.11
CA LEU A 24 5.23 -1.52 1.50
C LEU A 24 5.71 -0.34 0.65
N ALA A 25 6.68 0.43 1.14
CA ALA A 25 7.24 1.55 0.39
C ALA A 25 7.96 1.09 -0.90
N TYR A 26 8.62 -0.07 -0.85
CA TYR A 26 9.23 -0.69 -2.02
C TYR A 26 8.17 -1.07 -3.07
N GLU A 27 7.12 -1.79 -2.68
CA GLU A 27 6.04 -2.20 -3.60
C GLU A 27 5.33 -1.00 -4.24
N VAL A 28 5.04 0.04 -3.45
CA VAL A 28 4.46 1.28 -3.97
C VAL A 28 5.40 2.00 -4.95
N GLY A 29 6.72 1.96 -4.69
CA GLY A 29 7.72 2.49 -5.62
C GLY A 29 7.71 1.76 -6.97
N ARG A 30 7.58 0.44 -6.94
CA ARG A 30 7.47 -0.41 -8.14
C ARG A 30 6.18 -0.20 -8.91
N MET A 31 5.05 -0.05 -8.19
CA MET A 31 3.79 0.38 -8.81
C MET A 31 3.96 1.70 -9.55
N LEU A 32 4.60 2.69 -8.93
CA LEU A 32 4.84 3.99 -9.56
C LEU A 32 5.72 3.87 -10.80
N GLU A 33 6.78 3.06 -10.75
CA GLU A 33 7.64 2.76 -11.90
C GLU A 33 6.79 2.26 -13.09
N HIS A 34 5.93 1.27 -12.86
CA HIS A 34 5.08 0.71 -13.91
C HIS A 34 4.01 1.69 -14.42
N ALA A 35 3.44 2.52 -13.54
CA ALA A 35 2.53 3.60 -13.95
C ALA A 35 3.24 4.62 -14.85
N MET A 36 4.49 4.98 -14.54
CA MET A 36 5.29 5.89 -15.36
C MET A 36 5.65 5.26 -16.71
N TYR A 37 5.97 3.96 -16.75
CA TYR A 37 6.16 3.24 -18.02
C TYR A 37 4.91 3.23 -18.89
N LEU A 38 3.72 3.04 -18.31
CA LEU A 38 2.46 3.11 -19.07
C LEU A 38 2.26 4.47 -19.72
N LYS A 39 2.68 5.56 -19.05
CA LYS A 39 2.62 6.93 -19.58
C LYS A 39 3.65 7.16 -20.70
N TRP A 40 4.89 6.70 -20.52
CA TRP A 40 6.00 7.00 -21.43
C TRP A 40 6.11 6.04 -22.62
N LYS A 41 5.67 4.79 -22.45
CA LYS A 41 5.76 3.72 -23.44
C LYS A 41 4.40 3.00 -23.57
N PRO A 42 3.39 3.67 -24.15
CA PRO A 42 2.04 3.10 -24.25
C PRO A 42 1.98 1.82 -25.10
N ASP A 43 2.93 1.62 -26.02
CA ASP A 43 3.00 0.42 -26.86
C ASP A 43 3.34 -0.86 -26.04
N ASP A 44 4.00 -0.71 -24.88
CA ASP A 44 4.32 -1.79 -23.94
C ASP A 44 3.21 -2.01 -22.88
N SER A 45 2.01 -1.43 -23.08
CA SER A 45 1.03 -1.22 -22.02
C SER A 45 0.46 -2.49 -21.39
N LYS A 46 0.28 -3.58 -22.15
CA LYS A 46 -0.31 -4.82 -21.60
C LYS A 46 0.55 -5.46 -20.52
N ALA A 47 1.85 -5.62 -20.80
CA ALA A 47 2.77 -6.23 -19.85
C ALA A 47 2.95 -5.34 -18.61
N ARG A 48 3.10 -4.02 -18.82
CA ARG A 48 3.26 -3.05 -17.73
C ARG A 48 2.03 -2.94 -16.84
N LEU A 49 0.83 -3.06 -17.40
CA LEU A 49 -0.41 -3.13 -16.62
C LEU A 49 -0.48 -4.41 -15.79
N GLY A 50 0.02 -5.54 -16.34
CA GLY A 50 0.14 -6.80 -15.60
C GLY A 50 1.05 -6.65 -14.38
N PHE A 51 2.25 -6.11 -14.57
CA PHE A 51 3.16 -5.86 -13.45
C PHE A 51 2.58 -4.88 -12.44
N TYR A 52 2.02 -3.75 -12.88
CA TYR A 52 1.35 -2.79 -11.99
C TYR A 52 0.30 -3.47 -11.09
N LYS A 53 -0.50 -4.38 -11.64
CA LYS A 53 -1.48 -5.14 -10.86
C LYS A 53 -0.82 -6.09 -9.86
N SER A 54 0.29 -6.72 -10.22
CA SER A 54 1.06 -7.57 -9.30
C SER A 54 1.55 -6.76 -8.10
N GLU A 55 2.29 -5.67 -8.34
CA GLU A 55 2.84 -4.85 -7.26
C GLU A 55 1.72 -4.21 -6.41
N LEU A 56 0.54 -3.94 -6.99
CA LEU A 56 -0.65 -3.52 -6.23
C LEU A 56 -1.13 -4.61 -5.26
N MET A 57 -1.16 -5.87 -5.69
CA MET A 57 -1.55 -6.97 -4.81
C MET A 57 -0.54 -7.17 -3.69
N ASP A 58 0.76 -7.04 -3.99
CA ASP A 58 1.84 -7.15 -3.01
C ASP A 58 1.76 -6.01 -1.98
N ALA A 59 1.51 -4.77 -2.42
CA ALA A 59 1.27 -3.64 -1.54
C ALA A 59 0.03 -3.81 -0.65
N LEU A 60 -1.06 -4.38 -1.19
CA LEU A 60 -2.27 -4.66 -0.41
C LEU A 60 -2.04 -5.73 0.66
N ALA A 61 -1.35 -6.82 0.31
CA ALA A 61 -0.99 -7.86 1.27
C ALA A 61 -0.12 -7.28 2.39
N GLN A 62 0.81 -6.39 2.06
CA GLN A 62 1.66 -5.74 3.04
C GLN A 62 0.89 -4.80 3.97
N LEU A 63 -0.09 -4.07 3.43
CA LEU A 63 -1.00 -3.25 4.24
C LEU A 63 -1.84 -4.11 5.20
N GLU A 64 -2.32 -5.27 4.76
CA GLU A 64 -3.06 -6.21 5.60
C GLU A 64 -2.19 -6.69 6.78
N LEU A 65 -0.94 -7.07 6.51
CA LEU A 65 0.03 -7.46 7.56
C LEU A 65 0.33 -6.33 8.56
N ILE A 66 0.39 -5.07 8.07
CA ILE A 66 0.55 -3.90 8.92
C ILE A 66 -0.69 -3.71 9.80
N CYS A 67 -1.88 -3.80 9.23
CA CYS A 67 -3.15 -3.71 9.96
C CYS A 67 -3.27 -4.79 11.04
N GLU A 68 -2.98 -6.06 10.71
CA GLU A 68 -2.92 -7.15 11.68
C GLU A 68 -1.91 -6.86 12.80
N SER A 69 -0.75 -6.29 12.46
CA SER A 69 0.29 -5.95 13.44
C SER A 69 -0.11 -4.82 14.40
N LEU A 70 -0.98 -3.92 13.94
CA LEU A 70 -1.52 -2.81 14.72
C LEU A 70 -2.83 -3.15 15.45
N GLY A 71 -3.37 -4.37 15.26
CA GLY A 71 -4.67 -4.76 15.81
C GLY A 71 -5.83 -3.97 15.19
N VAL A 72 -5.69 -3.60 13.91
CA VAL A 72 -6.66 -2.82 13.14
C VAL A 72 -7.33 -3.72 12.11
N ASP A 73 -8.66 -3.68 12.04
CA ASP A 73 -9.40 -4.34 10.95
C ASP A 73 -9.25 -3.53 9.65
N PHE A 74 -8.73 -4.18 8.61
CA PHE A 74 -8.46 -3.52 7.34
C PHE A 74 -9.74 -3.04 6.64
N ASP A 75 -10.81 -3.83 6.69
CA ASP A 75 -12.06 -3.51 6.01
C ASP A 75 -12.81 -2.37 6.71
N GLU A 76 -12.82 -2.34 8.05
CA GLU A 76 -13.39 -1.22 8.81
C GLU A 76 -12.73 0.13 8.46
N TRP A 77 -11.40 0.12 8.26
CA TRP A 77 -10.63 1.33 8.01
C TRP A 77 -10.58 1.73 6.54
N LYS A 78 -10.80 0.78 5.64
CA LYS A 78 -10.81 1.00 4.18
C LYS A 78 -11.88 2.00 3.78
N GLU A 79 -13.10 1.87 4.27
CA GLU A 79 -14.19 2.81 3.91
C GLU A 79 -13.87 4.24 4.34
N MET A 80 -13.47 4.43 5.60
CA MET A 80 -13.01 5.73 6.11
C MET A 80 -11.81 6.29 5.31
N GLY A 81 -10.90 5.42 4.90
CA GLY A 81 -9.74 5.77 4.08
C GLY A 81 -10.15 6.27 2.69
N ILE A 82 -11.08 5.58 2.03
CA ILE A 82 -11.64 5.94 0.73
C ILE A 82 -12.34 7.30 0.82
N GLU A 83 -13.21 7.50 1.81
CA GLU A 83 -13.90 8.78 2.02
C GLU A 83 -12.90 9.94 2.15
N LYS A 84 -11.89 9.80 3.03
CA LYS A 84 -10.85 10.81 3.22
C LYS A 84 -10.01 11.04 1.96
N ALA A 85 -9.72 9.99 1.19
CA ALA A 85 -8.99 10.12 -0.07
C ALA A 85 -9.83 10.90 -1.09
N MET A 86 -11.11 10.56 -1.25
CA MET A 86 -12.04 11.25 -2.13
C MET A 86 -12.19 12.73 -1.77
N GLU A 87 -12.29 13.05 -0.47
CA GLU A 87 -12.30 14.43 0.01
C GLU A 87 -11.04 15.20 -0.40
N ARG A 88 -9.85 14.57 -0.33
CA ARG A 88 -8.59 15.22 -0.72
C ARG A 88 -8.53 15.52 -2.22
N PHE A 89 -9.14 14.67 -3.06
CA PHE A 89 -9.22 14.90 -4.50
C PHE A 89 -10.26 15.96 -4.86
N THR A 90 -11.47 15.87 -4.31
CA THR A 90 -12.55 16.85 -4.59
C THR A 90 -12.25 18.25 -4.03
N LYS A 91 -11.66 18.36 -2.83
CA LYS A 91 -11.23 19.67 -2.27
C LYS A 91 -10.08 20.32 -3.05
N LYS A 92 -9.33 19.57 -3.87
CA LYS A 92 -8.31 20.12 -4.78
C LYS A 92 -8.92 20.77 -6.03
N GLU A 93 -10.07 20.30 -6.49
CA GLU A 93 -10.74 20.84 -7.69
C GLU A 93 -11.44 22.18 -7.43
N ILE A 94 -11.84 22.48 -6.18
CA ILE A 94 -12.52 23.73 -5.80
C ILE A 94 -11.53 24.92 -5.67
N LYS A 95 -10.23 24.72 -5.92
CA LYS A 95 -9.17 25.75 -5.85
C LYS A 95 -8.54 26.10 -7.21
N LEU A 96 -9.30 26.03 -8.30
CA LEU A 96 -8.90 26.56 -9.62
C LEU A 96 -9.74 27.77 -10.01
#